data_AF-A0A225WKI3-F1
#
_entry.id   AF-A0A225WKI3-F1
#
_cell.length_a   1.000
_cell.length_b   1.000
_cell.length_c   1.000
_cell.angle_alpha   90.00
_cell.angle_beta   90.00
_cell.angle_gamma   90.00
#
_symmetry.space_group_name_H-M   'P 1'
#
loop_
_entity.id
_entity.type
_entity.pdbx_description
1 polymer ?
#
loop_
_entity_poly.entity_id
_entity_poly.type
_entity_poly.pdbx_seq_one_letter_code
_entity_poly.pdbx_strand_id
1 'polypeptide(L)'
;MNLHRLEILRLGPYSPMLNPIEGCWNSLKARMKKSLADRKEEMMVRVACDTYTEHRLAIMKEVVEASKGVITRRLVWKFERHCLRHCFAAECGEDMKLGHKSPPWLTLKVEGRFRWSK
;
A
#
# COMPACT_ATOMS: atom_id res chain seq x y z
N MET A 1 7.06 -18.23 29.87
CA MET A 1 6.14 -17.62 28.89
C MET A 1 6.80 -17.72 27.52
N ASN A 2 6.35 -18.60 26.63
CA ASN A 2 6.92 -18.72 25.29
C ASN A 2 6.58 -17.46 24.48
N LEU A 3 7.58 -16.61 24.22
CA LEU A 3 7.43 -15.30 23.56
C LEU A 3 7.19 -15.37 22.04
N HIS A 4 7.18 -16.56 21.44
CA HIS A 4 7.22 -16.74 19.99
C HIS A 4 6.11 -17.65 19.47
N ARG A 5 4.86 -17.38 19.86
CA ARG A 5 3.71 -17.97 19.18
C ARG A 5 3.40 -17.15 17.93
N LEU A 6 3.99 -17.55 16.81
CA LEU A 6 3.66 -17.00 15.49
C LEU A 6 2.41 -17.72 14.97
N GLU A 7 1.33 -16.98 14.76
CA GLU A 7 0.12 -17.48 14.12
C GLU A 7 -0.04 -16.80 12.76
N ILE A 8 -0.32 -17.60 11.73
CA ILE A 8 -0.51 -17.11 10.37
C ILE A 8 -1.99 -16.77 10.21
N LEU A 9 -2.29 -15.48 9.99
CA LEU A 9 -3.63 -15.04 9.65
C LEU A 9 -3.98 -15.45 8.22
N ARG A 10 -5.12 -16.11 8.04
CA ARG A 10 -5.63 -16.47 6.71
C ARG A 10 -6.25 -15.23 6.06
N LEU A 11 -5.77 -14.90 4.86
CA LEU A 11 -6.31 -13.83 4.04
C LEU A 11 -6.76 -14.39 2.69
N GLY A 12 -7.96 -14.02 2.26
CA GLY A 12 -8.45 -14.38 0.92
C GLY A 12 -7.60 -13.73 -0.19
N PRO A 13 -7.48 -14.36 -1.36
CA PRO A 13 -6.83 -13.73 -2.51
C PRO A 13 -7.53 -12.41 -2.88
N TYR A 14 -6.76 -11.47 -3.45
CA TYR A 14 -7.28 -10.17 -3.92
C TYR A 14 -8.04 -9.34 -2.87
N SER A 15 -7.72 -9.49 -1.58
CA SER A 15 -8.36 -8.77 -0.48
C SER A 15 -7.46 -7.70 0.15
N PRO A 16 -6.95 -6.70 -0.61
CA PRO A 16 -6.05 -5.68 -0.06
C PRO A 16 -6.74 -4.79 0.99
N MET A 17 -8.08 -4.71 0.96
CA MET A 17 -8.87 -3.96 1.95
C MET A 17 -8.79 -4.57 3.36
N LEU A 18 -8.50 -5.86 3.43
CA LEU A 18 -8.33 -6.60 4.68
C LEU A 18 -6.88 -6.58 5.18
N ASN A 19 -5.95 -5.97 4.43
CA ASN A 19 -4.54 -5.90 4.80
C ASN A 19 -4.13 -4.46 5.20
N PRO A 20 -3.90 -4.19 6.50
CA PRO A 20 -3.60 -2.83 6.98
C PRO A 20 -2.26 -2.28 6.45
N ILE A 21 -1.36 -3.14 5.97
CA ILE A 21 -0.08 -2.71 5.39
C ILE A 21 -0.28 -1.88 4.11
N GLU A 22 -1.35 -2.15 3.34
CA GLU A 22 -1.66 -1.42 2.11
C GLU A 22 -1.91 0.06 2.37
N GLY A 23 -2.62 0.37 3.46
CA GLY A 23 -2.85 1.75 3.91
C GLY A 23 -1.56 2.45 4.35
N CYS A 24 -0.69 1.72 5.05
CA CYS A 24 0.61 2.23 5.47
C CYS A 24 1.50 2.53 4.25
N TRP A 25 1.56 1.62 3.28
CA TRP A 25 2.28 1.83 2.02
C TRP A 25 1.74 3.01 1.22
N ASN A 26 0.42 3.19 1.17
CA ASN A 26 -0.16 4.35 0.49
C ASN A 26 0.27 5.67 1.13
N SER A 27 0.34 5.71 2.46
CA SER A 27 0.80 6.88 3.21
C SER A 27 2.29 7.16 2.98
N LEU A 28 3.13 6.11 2.97
CA LEU A 28 4.55 6.23 2.64
C LEU A 28 4.75 6.72 1.21
N LYS A 29 4.10 6.08 0.23
CA LYS A 29 4.18 6.49 -1.19
C LYS A 29 3.73 7.94 -1.39
N ALA A 30 2.70 8.39 -0.68
CA ALA A 30 2.26 9.78 -0.76
C ALA A 30 3.33 10.76 -0.24
N ARG A 31 3.96 10.44 0.90
CA ARG A 31 5.07 11.23 1.45
C ARG A 31 6.27 11.25 0.50
N MET A 32 6.67 10.09 0.00
CA MET A 32 7.77 9.96 -0.95
C MET A 32 7.51 10.74 -2.23
N LYS A 33 6.30 10.64 -2.81
CA LYS A 33 5.94 11.39 -4.02
C LYS A 33 6.07 12.89 -3.83
N LYS A 34 5.67 13.42 -2.67
CA LYS A 34 5.85 14.83 -2.32
C LYS A 34 7.34 15.19 -2.29
N SER A 35 8.14 14.43 -1.53
CA SER A 35 9.59 14.68 -1.43
C SER A 35 10.34 14.54 -2.76
N LEU A 36 9.94 13.61 -3.63
CA LEU A 36 10.52 13.46 -4.97
C LEU A 36 10.09 14.58 -5.92
N ALA A 37 8.87 15.12 -5.76
CA ALA A 37 8.45 16.29 -6.53
C ALA A 37 9.29 17.52 -6.20
N ASP A 38 9.64 17.70 -4.91
CA ASP A 38 10.52 18.78 -4.46
C ASP A 38 11.96 18.60 -4.99
N ARG A 39 12.42 17.35 -5.14
CA ARG A 39 13.76 16.97 -5.64
C ARG A 39 13.78 16.62 -7.13
N LYS A 40 12.81 17.10 -7.91
CA LYS A 40 12.66 16.71 -9.33
C LYS A 40 13.91 16.99 -10.15
N GLU A 41 14.58 18.11 -9.91
CA GLU A 41 15.79 18.50 -10.64
C GLU A 41 16.96 17.55 -10.35
N GLU A 42 17.16 17.18 -9.08
CA GLU A 42 18.20 16.22 -8.68
C GLU A 42 18.03 14.85 -9.34
N MET A 43 16.78 14.43 -9.60
CA MET A 43 16.49 13.19 -10.34
C MET A 43 16.81 13.27 -11.84
N MET A 44 16.98 14.47 -12.40
CA MET A 44 17.29 14.70 -13.82
C MET A 44 18.78 14.92 -14.09
N VAL A 45 19.58 15.18 -13.05
CA VAL A 45 21.03 15.37 -13.17
C VAL A 45 21.72 14.06 -13.56
N ARG A 46 22.60 14.12 -14.57
CA ARG A 46 23.56 13.05 -14.86
C ARG A 46 24.83 13.28 -14.04
N VAL A 47 25.07 12.41 -13.07
CA VAL A 47 26.36 12.38 -12.36
C VAL A 47 27.38 11.66 -13.24
N ALA A 48 28.60 12.19 -13.31
CA ALA A 48 29.61 11.91 -14.32
C ALA A 48 30.16 10.46 -14.37
N CYS A 49 29.65 9.52 -13.58
CA CYS A 49 30.09 8.11 -13.57
C CYS A 49 28.99 7.08 -13.23
N ASP A 50 27.74 7.50 -12.98
CA ASP A 50 26.68 6.56 -12.59
C ASP A 50 25.69 6.36 -13.74
N THR A 51 25.16 5.15 -13.88
CA THR A 51 24.00 4.95 -14.74
C THR A 51 22.82 5.73 -14.15
N TYR A 52 21.98 6.31 -15.02
CA TYR A 52 20.80 7.09 -14.59
C TYR A 52 19.91 6.33 -13.58
N THR A 53 19.91 4.99 -13.66
CA THR A 53 19.21 4.10 -12.74
C THR A 53 19.81 4.10 -11.33
N GLU A 54 21.13 4.07 -11.19
CA GLU A 54 21.82 4.02 -9.89
C GLU A 54 21.65 5.32 -9.12
N HIS A 55 21.86 6.46 -9.79
CA HIS A 55 21.65 7.79 -9.21
C HIS A 55 20.22 7.97 -8.71
N ARG A 56 19.22 7.60 -9.51
CA ARG A 56 17.81 7.64 -9.11
C ARG A 56 17.49 6.69 -7.96
N LEU A 57 18.09 5.52 -7.93
CA LEU A 57 17.88 4.56 -6.86
C LEU A 57 18.47 5.07 -5.54
N ALA A 58 19.64 5.72 -5.56
CA ALA A 58 20.23 6.37 -4.39
C ALA A 58 19.30 7.45 -3.81
N ILE A 59 18.80 8.36 -4.66
CA ILE A 59 17.81 9.38 -4.27
C ILE A 59 16.55 8.73 -3.67
N MET A 60 16.01 7.68 -4.30
CA MET A 60 14.83 6.99 -3.79
C MET A 60 15.08 6.36 -2.42
N LYS A 61 16.25 5.75 -2.19
CA LYS A 61 16.62 5.19 -0.88
C LYS A 61 16.64 6.27 0.19
N GLU A 62 17.28 7.40 -0.06
CA GLU A 62 17.30 8.54 0.86
C GLU A 62 15.87 9.05 1.18
N VAL A 63 15.04 9.21 0.15
CA VAL A 63 13.66 9.67 0.33
C VAL A 63 12.84 8.68 1.14
N VAL A 64 13.03 7.38 0.95
CA VAL A 64 12.39 6.36 1.78
C VAL A 64 12.83 6.53 3.23
N GLU A 65 14.13 6.58 3.51
CA GLU A 65 14.64 6.75 4.88
C GLU A 65 14.07 8.00 5.56
N ALA A 66 14.04 9.14 4.86
CA ALA A 66 13.45 10.38 5.36
C ALA A 66 11.92 10.31 5.54
N SER A 67 11.24 9.44 4.79
CA SER A 67 9.78 9.31 4.79
C SER A 67 9.26 8.25 5.76
N LYS A 68 10.09 7.29 6.20
CA LYS A 68 9.69 6.17 7.08
C LYS A 68 8.93 6.63 8.34
N GLY A 69 9.29 7.80 8.88
CA GLY A 69 8.64 8.40 10.05
C GLY A 69 7.14 8.69 9.89
N VAL A 70 6.58 8.65 8.67
CA VAL A 70 5.14 8.75 8.46
C VAL A 70 4.37 7.56 9.05
N ILE A 71 5.00 6.39 9.14
CA ILE A 71 4.40 5.17 9.68
C ILE A 71 4.47 5.21 11.20
N THR A 72 3.52 5.92 11.81
CA THR A 72 3.39 6.04 13.26
C THR A 72 2.45 4.97 13.82
N ARG A 73 2.56 4.65 15.12
CA ARG A 73 1.61 3.75 15.82
C ARG A 73 0.16 4.17 15.63
N ARG A 74 -0.10 5.48 15.66
CA ARG A 74 -1.45 6.05 15.45
C ARG A 74 -1.95 5.81 14.02
N LEU A 75 -1.08 5.88 13.02
CA LEU A 75 -1.42 5.58 11.64
C LEU A 75 -1.74 4.09 11.45
N VAL A 76 -0.93 3.20 12.02
CA VAL A 76 -1.16 1.75 12.00
C VAL A 76 -2.53 1.42 12.61
N TRP A 77 -2.82 1.93 13.82
CA TRP A 77 -4.13 1.76 14.46
C TRP A 77 -5.31 2.31 13.68
N LYS A 78 -5.09 3.37 12.88
CA LYS A 78 -6.13 3.91 12.00
C LYS A 78 -6.45 2.90 10.89
N PHE A 79 -5.44 2.27 10.30
CA PHE A 79 -5.62 1.30 9.22
C PHE A 79 -6.10 -0.06 9.71
N GLU A 80 -5.67 -0.53 10.88
CA GLU A 80 -6.24 -1.74 11.50
C GLU A 80 -7.75 -1.60 11.72
N ARG A 81 -8.20 -0.47 12.28
CA ARG A 81 -9.63 -0.19 12.43
C ARG A 81 -10.36 -0.02 11.10
N HIS A 82 -9.65 0.41 10.05
CA HIS A 82 -10.23 0.48 8.71
C HIS A 82 -10.44 -0.91 8.12
N CYS A 83 -9.45 -1.80 8.22
CA CYS A 83 -9.56 -3.19 7.78
C CYS A 83 -10.63 -3.95 8.54
N LEU A 84 -10.76 -3.73 9.86
CA LEU A 84 -11.80 -4.37 10.67
C LEU A 84 -13.22 -4.08 10.16
N ARG A 85 -13.49 -2.85 9.70
CA ARG A 85 -14.78 -2.51 9.09
C ARG A 85 -15.03 -3.29 7.80
N HIS A 86 -13.98 -3.52 7.00
CA HIS A 86 -14.08 -4.33 5.79
C HIS A 86 -14.22 -5.82 6.07
N CYS A 87 -13.68 -6.32 7.20
CA CYS A 87 -13.96 -7.70 7.63
C CYS A 87 -15.45 -7.92 7.84
N PHE A 88 -16.12 -7.01 8.57
CA PHE A 88 -17.56 -7.09 8.78
C PHE A 88 -18.36 -7.00 7.47
N ALA A 89 -17.98 -6.08 6.57
CA ALA A 89 -18.62 -5.98 5.25
C ALA A 89 -18.45 -7.29 4.43
N ALA A 90 -17.27 -7.91 4.47
CA ALA A 90 -17.01 -9.18 3.81
C ALA A 90 -17.81 -10.34 4.42
N GLU A 91 -17.97 -10.37 5.75
CA GLU A 91 -18.84 -11.34 6.44
C GLU A 91 -20.32 -11.18 6.04
N CYS A 92 -20.78 -9.95 5.83
CA CYS A 92 -22.12 -9.64 5.33
C CYS A 92 -22.31 -9.92 3.83
N GLY A 93 -21.29 -10.40 3.11
CA GLY A 93 -21.37 -10.66 1.68
C GLY A 93 -21.32 -9.40 0.81
N GLU A 94 -20.91 -8.25 1.37
CA GLU A 94 -20.85 -6.99 0.63
C GLU A 94 -19.68 -6.98 -0.38
N ASP A 95 -19.94 -6.39 -1.55
CA ASP A 95 -18.93 -6.24 -2.58
C ASP A 95 -17.84 -5.25 -2.13
N MET A 96 -16.60 -5.72 -2.02
CA MET A 96 -15.46 -4.88 -1.69
C MET A 96 -14.99 -4.10 -2.93
N LYS A 97 -15.12 -2.78 -2.90
CA LYS A 97 -14.65 -1.90 -3.98
C LYS A 97 -13.13 -1.80 -3.95
N LEU A 98 -12.47 -2.30 -4.99
CA LEU A 98 -11.04 -2.08 -5.21
C LEU A 98 -10.80 -0.61 -5.60
N GLY A 99 -10.03 0.11 -4.79
CA GLY A 99 -9.72 1.51 -5.05
C GLY A 99 -8.94 1.70 -6.35
N HIS A 100 -9.58 2.33 -7.33
CA HIS A 100 -9.01 2.96 -8.53
C HIS A 100 -7.80 2.24 -9.16
N LYS A 101 -8.07 1.16 -9.87
CA LYS A 101 -7.32 0.64 -11.02
C LYS A 101 -8.09 -0.48 -11.74
N SER A 102 -9.08 -1.06 -11.06
CA SER A 102 -10.09 -1.90 -11.70
C SER A 102 -10.99 -1.02 -12.56
N PRO A 103 -11.16 -1.34 -13.85
CA PRO A 103 -12.13 -0.62 -14.65
C PRO A 103 -13.54 -0.81 -14.06
N PRO A 104 -14.48 0.13 -14.28
CA PRO A 104 -15.79 0.17 -13.62
C PRO A 104 -16.68 -1.06 -13.86
N TRP A 105 -16.32 -1.93 -14.81
CA TRP A 105 -16.98 -3.20 -15.10
C TRP A 105 -16.41 -4.41 -14.34
N LEU A 106 -15.38 -4.22 -13.49
CA LEU A 106 -14.70 -5.29 -12.76
C LEU A 106 -14.95 -5.20 -11.24
N THR A 107 -15.89 -6.00 -10.75
CA THR A 107 -16.19 -6.16 -9.32
C THR A 107 -15.74 -7.53 -8.83
N LEU A 108 -15.08 -7.57 -7.66
CA LEU A 108 -14.72 -8.81 -6.97
C LEU A 108 -15.83 -9.16 -5.98
N LYS A 109 -16.51 -10.29 -6.21
CA LYS A 109 -17.46 -10.85 -5.25
C LYS A 109 -16.77 -11.70 -4.19
N VAL A 110 -17.44 -11.86 -3.04
CA VAL A 110 -16.98 -12.61 -1.85
C VAL A 110 -16.61 -14.08 -2.16
N GLU A 111 -17.09 -14.65 -3.26
CA GLU A 111 -16.71 -16.00 -3.73
C GLU A 111 -15.40 -16.04 -4.57
N GLY A 112 -14.65 -14.95 -4.68
CA GLY A 112 -13.46 -14.88 -5.53
C GLY A 112 -13.76 -14.94 -7.03
N ARG A 113 -15.03 -14.77 -7.42
CA ARG A 113 -15.48 -14.82 -8.82
C ARG A 113 -15.62 -13.41 -9.37
N PHE A 114 -14.81 -13.08 -10.38
CA PHE A 114 -14.98 -11.86 -11.15
C PHE A 114 -16.22 -11.98 -12.04
N ARG A 115 -17.10 -10.97 -12.02
CA ARG A 115 -18.23 -10.86 -12.95
C ARG A 115 -18.09 -9.58 -13.78
N TRP A 116 -18.25 -9.73 -15.08
CA TRP A 116 -18.38 -8.64 -16.02
C TRP A 116 -19.79 -8.07 -15.92
N SER A 117 -19.94 -6.79 -15.57
CA SER A 117 -21.20 -6.09 -15.79
C SER A 117 -21.22 -5.54 -17.22
N LYS A 118 -22.24 -5.93 -17.99
CA LYS A 118 -22.58 -5.31 -19.28
C LYS A 118 -23.23 -3.95 -19.04
#